data_AF-A0A7J7KTN6-F1
#
_entry.id   AF-A0A7J7KTN6-F1
#
_cell.length_a   1.000
_cell.length_b   1.000
_cell.length_c   1.000
_cell.angle_alpha   90.00
_cell.angle_beta   90.00
_cell.angle_gamma   90.00
#
_symmetry.space_group_name_H-M   'P 1'
#
loop_
_entity.id
_entity.type
_entity.pdbx_description
1 polymer ?
#
loop_
_entity_poly.entity_id
_entity_poly.type
_entity_poly.pdbx_seq_one_letter_code
_entity_poly.pdbx_strand_id
1 'polypeptide(L)'
;MHTKTIMSSLEMSRLTEAHIDERLLREALASYILTIIAGHGDPAPLLCNKDPFAIRSMSHIRKMFPNSKFIMMIRGWSLCLPLNYFPSYHHKGF
;
A
#
# COMPACT_ATOMS: atom_id res chain seq x y z
N MET A 1 -7.73 9.89 -12.79
CA MET A 1 -6.42 10.44 -13.19
C MET A 1 -5.36 9.92 -12.23
N HIS A 2 -4.63 8.88 -12.62
CA HIS A 2 -3.44 8.45 -11.88
C HIS A 2 -2.32 9.45 -12.21
N THR A 3 -2.00 10.34 -11.28
CA THR A 3 -0.71 11.02 -11.28
C THR A 3 0.35 9.94 -11.11
N LYS A 4 0.90 9.52 -12.25
CA LYS A 4 2.20 8.88 -12.31
C LYS A 4 3.12 9.83 -11.55
N THR A 5 3.61 9.47 -10.37
CA THR A 5 4.79 10.11 -9.79
C THR A 5 5.94 9.69 -10.70
N ILE A 6 5.97 10.28 -11.89
CA ILE A 6 7.16 10.36 -12.70
C ILE A 6 8.04 11.26 -11.84
N MET A 7 8.94 10.67 -11.04
CA MET A 7 10.19 11.39 -10.79
C MET A 7 10.62 11.88 -12.16
N SER A 8 10.71 13.19 -12.33
CA SER A 8 11.01 13.79 -13.62
C SER A 8 12.26 13.11 -14.20
N SER A 9 12.41 13.12 -15.52
CA SER A 9 13.61 12.53 -16.14
C SER A 9 14.91 13.03 -15.49
N LEU A 10 14.92 14.28 -15.03
CA LEU A 10 15.99 14.86 -14.23
C LEU A 10 16.22 14.13 -12.90
N GLU A 11 15.19 13.90 -12.09
CA GLU A 11 15.33 13.24 -10.79
C GLU A 11 15.80 11.78 -10.94
N MET A 12 15.35 11.08 -12.00
CA MET A 12 15.87 9.74 -12.30
C MET A 12 17.34 9.76 -12.71
N SER A 13 17.79 10.76 -13.47
CA SER A 13 19.21 10.92 -13.80
C SER A 13 20.04 11.18 -12.53
N ARG A 14 19.57 12.04 -11.63
CA ARG A 14 20.27 12.34 -10.37
C ARG A 14 20.42 11.12 -9.47
N LEU A 15 19.38 10.28 -9.39
CA LEU A 15 19.46 9.01 -8.65
C LEU A 15 20.48 8.06 -9.29
N THR A 16 20.49 7.97 -10.61
CA THR A 16 21.43 7.12 -11.36
C THR A 16 22.87 7.60 -11.19
N GLU A 17 23.11 8.91 -11.27
CA GLU A 17 24.43 9.54 -11.03
C GLU A 17 24.90 9.33 -9.58
N ALA A 18 23.98 9.35 -8.63
CA ALA A 18 24.25 9.03 -7.23
C ALA A 18 24.42 7.52 -6.97
N HIS A 19 24.36 6.67 -8.00
CA HIS A 19 24.42 5.22 -7.90
C HIS A 19 23.30 4.62 -7.03
N ILE A 20 22.16 5.30 -6.97
CA ILE A 20 20.95 4.83 -6.31
C ILE A 20 20.12 4.08 -7.36
N ASP A 21 20.34 2.77 -7.44
CA ASP A 21 19.62 1.90 -8.37
C ASP A 21 18.28 1.39 -7.78
N GLU A 22 17.43 0.81 -8.64
CA GLU A 22 16.14 0.25 -8.21
C GLU A 22 16.34 -0.88 -7.16
N ARG A 23 17.44 -1.62 -7.25
CA ARG A 23 17.74 -2.71 -6.32
C ARG A 23 17.99 -2.19 -4.91
N LEU A 24 18.88 -1.22 -4.76
CA LEU A 24 19.23 -0.58 -3.50
C LEU A 24 17.99 0.03 -2.84
N LEU A 25 17.20 0.78 -3.60
CA LEU A 25 15.96 1.37 -3.09
C LEU A 25 14.97 0.29 -2.61
N ARG A 26 14.84 -0.80 -3.37
CA ARG A 26 13.95 -1.90 -3.02
C ARG A 26 14.41 -2.64 -1.75
N GLU A 27 15.71 -2.88 -1.59
CA GLU A 27 16.28 -3.51 -0.39
C GLU A 27 16.14 -2.62 0.85
N ALA A 28 16.45 -1.32 0.71
CA ALA A 28 16.28 -0.35 1.78
C ALA A 28 14.81 -0.23 2.21
N LEU A 29 13.89 -0.15 1.24
CA LEU A 29 12.46 -0.07 1.52
C LEU A 29 11.92 -1.36 2.15
N ALA A 30 12.35 -2.53 1.69
CA ALA A 30 11.96 -3.81 2.28
C ALA A 30 12.40 -3.90 3.75
N SER A 31 13.64 -3.52 4.05
CA SER A 31 14.17 -3.48 5.43
C SER A 31 13.37 -2.53 6.32
N TYR A 32 13.09 -1.32 5.82
CA TYR A 32 12.31 -0.32 6.55
C TYR A 32 10.89 -0.81 6.86
N ILE A 33 10.18 -1.34 5.85
CA ILE A 33 8.83 -1.88 6.02
C ILE A 33 8.82 -3.04 7.02
N LEU A 34 9.78 -3.98 6.91
CA LEU A 34 9.85 -5.12 7.82
C LEU A 34 10.09 -4.67 9.27
N THR A 35 10.93 -3.67 9.47
CA THR A 35 11.20 -3.09 10.80
C THR A 35 9.94 -2.54 11.44
N ILE A 36 9.12 -1.80 10.67
CA ILE A 36 7.83 -1.30 11.16
C ILE A 36 6.88 -2.46 11.49
N ILE A 37 6.73 -3.42 10.56
CA ILE A 37 5.80 -4.54 10.74
C ILE A 37 6.18 -5.38 11.97
N ALA A 38 7.47 -5.70 12.15
CA ALA A 38 7.94 -6.49 13.28
C ALA A 38 7.95 -5.72 14.61
N GLY A 39 8.07 -4.39 14.57
CA GLY A 39 8.19 -3.55 15.77
C GLY A 39 6.90 -2.97 16.33
N HIS A 40 5.82 -2.90 15.54
CA HIS A 40 4.58 -2.22 15.96
C HIS A 40 3.57 -3.10 16.74
N GLY A 41 3.89 -4.37 16.98
CA GLY A 41 3.01 -5.32 17.65
C GLY A 41 3.77 -6.49 18.27
N ASP A 42 3.02 -7.44 18.82
CA ASP A 42 3.59 -8.63 19.44
C ASP A 42 4.23 -9.57 18.41
N PRO A 43 5.30 -10.30 18.78
CA PRO A 43 5.92 -11.27 17.90
C PRO A 43 4.93 -12.38 17.55
N ALA A 44 4.85 -12.72 16.26
CA ALA A 44 3.98 -13.77 15.75
C ALA A 44 4.72 -14.63 14.72
N PRO A 45 4.37 -15.93 14.59
CA PRO A 45 4.95 -16.80 13.56
C PRO A 45 4.63 -16.33 12.14
N LEU A 46 3.55 -15.55 11.98
CA LEU A 46 3.15 -14.92 10.73
C LEU A 46 2.88 -13.43 10.99
N LEU A 47 3.72 -12.59 10.40
CA LEU A 47 3.54 -11.15 10.45
C LEU A 47 2.47 -10.69 9.45
N CYS A 48 1.65 -9.73 9.84
CA CYS A 48 0.62 -9.13 8.98
C CYS A 48 0.66 -7.60 9.05
N ASN A 49 0.14 -6.96 8.01
CA ASN A 49 -0.04 -5.50 7.95
C ASN A 49 -1.42 -5.19 7.37
N LYS A 50 -2.17 -4.30 8.03
CA LYS A 50 -3.53 -3.89 7.61
C LYS A 50 -3.60 -2.39 7.32
N ASP A 51 -2.94 -2.00 6.24
CA ASP A 51 -3.07 -0.65 5.68
C ASP A 51 -3.99 -0.69 4.44
N PRO A 52 -5.13 0.04 4.44
CA PRO A 52 -6.09 0.02 3.33
C PRO A 52 -5.49 0.41 1.97
N PHE A 53 -4.50 1.29 1.94
CA PHE A 53 -3.95 1.84 0.70
C PHE A 53 -2.67 1.15 0.26
N ALA A 54 -1.99 0.39 1.14
CA ALA A 54 -0.82 -0.40 0.77
C ALA A 54 -1.08 -1.36 -0.41
N ILE A 55 -2.32 -1.85 -0.56
CA ILE A 55 -2.70 -2.74 -1.66
C ILE A 55 -2.61 -2.08 -3.04
N ARG A 56 -2.63 -0.74 -3.13
CA ARG A 56 -2.38 0.00 -4.38
C ARG A 56 -0.97 -0.26 -4.93
N SER A 57 -0.02 -0.56 -4.04
CA SER A 57 1.37 -0.85 -4.37
C SER A 57 1.68 -2.36 -4.30
N MET A 58 0.66 -3.22 -4.36
CA MET A 58 0.79 -4.68 -4.21
C MET A 58 1.86 -5.30 -5.12
N SER A 59 1.97 -4.85 -6.37
CA SER A 59 3.00 -5.32 -7.32
C SER A 59 4.42 -5.00 -6.85
N HIS A 60 4.65 -3.82 -6.30
CA HIS A 60 5.94 -3.41 -5.75
C HIS A 60 6.25 -4.16 -4.44
N ILE A 61 5.24 -4.33 -3.58
CA ILE A 61 5.38 -5.09 -2.33
C ILE A 61 5.72 -6.55 -2.63
N ARG A 62 5.08 -7.18 -3.63
CA ARG A 62 5.39 -8.56 -4.03
C ARG A 62 6.81 -8.71 -4.57
N LYS A 63 7.38 -7.68 -5.22
CA LYS A 63 8.79 -7.68 -5.63
C LYS A 63 9.76 -7.60 -4.43
N MET A 64 9.36 -7.00 -3.32
CA MET A 64 10.15 -6.93 -2.08
C MET A 64 9.99 -8.20 -1.23
N PHE A 65 8.75 -8.68 -1.09
CA PHE A 65 8.38 -9.81 -0.25
C PHE A 65 7.72 -10.90 -1.13
N PRO A 66 8.49 -11.75 -1.81
CA PRO A 66 7.96 -12.68 -2.81
C PRO A 66 6.99 -13.72 -2.23
N ASN A 67 7.03 -13.96 -0.92
CA ASN A 67 6.14 -14.90 -0.22
C ASN A 67 4.92 -14.22 0.43
N SER A 68 4.75 -12.90 0.32
CA SER A 68 3.64 -12.18 0.95
C SER A 68 2.30 -12.50 0.28
N LYS A 69 1.24 -12.67 1.08
CA LYS A 69 -0.13 -12.85 0.58
C LYS A 69 -0.93 -11.56 0.81
N PHE A 70 -1.90 -11.29 -0.07
CA PHE A 70 -2.71 -10.08 -0.04
C PHE A 70 -4.19 -10.41 0.08
N ILE A 71 -4.90 -9.67 0.93
CA ILE A 71 -6.35 -9.77 1.11
C ILE A 71 -6.95 -8.42 0.73
N MET A 72 -7.70 -8.38 -0.37
CA MET A 72 -8.40 -7.18 -0.81
C MET A 72 -9.81 -7.16 -0.22
N MET A 73 -10.05 -6.23 0.70
CA MET A 73 -11.39 -6.02 1.25
C MET A 73 -12.24 -5.26 0.22
N ILE A 74 -13.28 -5.91 -0.28
CA ILE A 74 -14.29 -5.28 -1.15
C ILE A 74 -15.54 -5.04 -0.31
N ARG A 75 -15.98 -3.79 -0.26
CA ARG A 75 -17.24 -3.37 0.35
C ARG A 75 -17.92 -2.35 -0.54
N GLY A 76 -19.25 -2.42 -0.61
CA GLY A 76 -20.02 -1.40 -1.32
C GLY A 76 -19.73 -0.02 -0.73
N TRP A 77 -19.60 1.01 -1.59
CA TRP A 77 -19.22 2.36 -1.16
C TRP A 77 -20.12 2.88 -0.04
N SER A 78 -21.39 2.47 -0.04
CA SER A 78 -22.37 2.88 0.94
C SER A 78 -22.14 2.37 2.36
N LEU A 79 -21.37 1.30 2.53
CA LEU A 79 -20.99 0.79 3.85
C LEU A 79 -19.64 1.34 4.33
N CYS A 80 -18.89 2.02 3.47
CA CYS A 80 -17.59 2.60 3.79
C CYS A 80 -17.67 4.06 4.23
N LEU A 81 -18.80 4.73 3.96
CA LEU A 81 -19.04 6.09 4.43
C LEU A 81 -19.80 6.10 5.75
N PRO A 82 -19.63 7.16 6.56
CA PRO A 82 -20.46 7.36 7.75
C PRO A 82 -21.94 7.35 7.36
N LEU A 83 -22.79 6.76 8.21
CA LEU A 83 -24.25 6.70 7.97
C LEU A 83 -24.88 8.08 7.73
N ASN A 84 -24.23 9.14 8.23
CA ASN A 84 -24.67 10.53 8.07
C ASN A 84 -24.41 11.12 6.66
N TYR A 85 -23.68 10.41 5.80
CA TYR A 85 -23.41 10.82 4.40
C TYR A 85 -24.48 10.31 3.43
N PHE A 86 -25.47 9.55 3.92
CA PHE A 86 -26.61 9.08 3.13
C PHE A 86 -27.82 9.96 3.37
N PRO A 87 -28.18 10.87 2.43
CA PRO A 87 -29.49 11.47 2.44
C PRO A 87 -30.50 10.38 2.08
N SER A 88 -31.21 9.88 3.09
CA SER A 88 -32.43 9.07 2.99
C SER A 88 -32.44 7.97 1.92
N TYR A 89 -31.88 6.80 2.23
CA TYR A 89 -32.40 5.52 1.73
C TYR A 89 -33.47 4.98 2.69
N HIS A 90 -34.44 5.82 3.05
CA HIS A 90 -35.76 5.35 3.49
C HIS A 90 -36.66 5.42 2.25
N HIS A 91 -37.36 4.32 1.94
CA HIS A 91 -38.18 4.07 0.74
C HIS A 91 -37.45 3.51 -0.48
N LYS A 92 -37.02 2.25 -0.42
CA LYS A 92 -37.56 1.22 -1.33
C LYS A 92 -37.70 -0.07 -0.55
N GLY A 93 -38.94 -0.40 -0.21
CA GLY A 93 -39.32 -1.67 0.39
C GLY A 93 -39.05 -2.83 -0.56
N PHE A 94 -38.83 -3.99 0.05
CA PHE A 94 -39.18 -5.27 -0.55
C PHE A 94 -40.71 -5.37 -0.70
#